data_AF-E1QS78-F1
#
_entry.id   AF-E1QS78-F1
#
_cell.length_a   1.000
_cell.length_b   1.000
_cell.length_c   1.000
_cell.angle_alpha   90.00
_cell.angle_beta   90.00
_cell.angle_gamma   90.00
#
_symmetry.space_group_name_H-M   'P 1'
#
loop_
_entity.id
_entity.type
_entity.pdbx_description
1 polymer ?
#
loop_
_entity_poly.entity_id
_entity_poly.type
_entity_poly.pdbx_seq_one_letter_code
_entity_poly.pdbx_strand_id
1 'polypeptide(L)' 'MVICPVCGKEYANSSSLLKHVKLKSKYDPMHMAFWLEFQKYISTPKEDWAMLTKTDLFREFLREKGLL' A
#
# COMPACT_ATOMS: atom_id res chain seq x y z
N MET A 1 7.13 -12.93 -3.01
CA MET A 1 5.66 -12.79 -3.06
C MET A 1 5.25 -11.84 -1.95
N VAL A 2 4.14 -11.12 -2.10
CA VAL A 2 3.66 -10.13 -1.12
C VAL A 2 2.24 -10.48 -0.70
N ILE A 3 1.99 -10.53 0.61
CA ILE A 3 0.69 -10.89 1.18
C ILE A 3 -0.09 -9.62 1.51
N CYS A 4 -1.38 -9.61 1.19
CA CYS A 4 -2.27 -8.55 1.63
C CYS A 4 -2.48 -8.65 3.15
N PRO A 5 -2.13 -7.63 3.95
CA PRO A 5 -2.28 -7.66 5.41
C PRO A 5 -3.76 -7.66 5.86
N VAL A 6 -4.68 -7.31 4.95
CA VAL A 6 -6.11 -7.21 5.26
C VAL A 6 -6.83 -8.54 5.03
N CYS A 7 -6.52 -9.26 3.93
CA CYS A 7 -7.26 -10.46 3.55
C CYS A 7 -6.40 -11.71 3.32
N GLY A 8 -5.08 -11.63 3.54
CA GLY A 8 -4.17 -12.77 3.43
C GLY A 8 -3.89 -13.24 2.00
N LYS A 9 -4.44 -12.59 0.96
CA LYS A 9 -4.19 -12.98 -0.44
C LYS A 9 -2.75 -12.72 -0.86
N GLU A 10 -2.16 -13.67 -1.55
CA GLU A 10 -0.82 -13.57 -2.13
C GLU A 10 -0.83 -12.89 -3.50
N TYR A 11 0.19 -12.07 -3.74
CA TYR A 11 0.43 -11.38 -4.98
C TYR A 11 1.87 -11.54 -5.43
N ALA A 12 2.07 -11.60 -6.75
CA ALA A 12 3.40 -11.74 -7.34
C ALA A 12 4.35 -10.59 -6.99
N ASN A 13 3.83 -9.36 -6.84
CA ASN A 13 4.61 -8.16 -6.53
C ASN A 13 3.76 -7.06 -5.86
N SER A 14 4.44 -6.05 -5.31
CA SER A 14 3.82 -4.91 -4.61
C SER A 14 2.88 -4.10 -5.51
N SER A 15 3.14 -4.00 -6.82
CA SER A 15 2.26 -3.30 -7.76
C SER A 15 0.89 -3.96 -7.87
N SER A 16 0.85 -5.29 -7.93
CA SER A 16 -0.39 -6.07 -7.95
C SER A 16 -1.15 -5.95 -6.62
N LEU A 17 -0.43 -6.00 -5.49
CA LEU A 17 -1.04 -5.77 -4.18
C LEU A 17 -1.61 -4.35 -4.05
N LEU A 18 -0.89 -3.33 -4.52
CA LEU A 18 -1.35 -1.95 -4.51
C LEU A 18 -2.65 -1.78 -5.30
N LYS A 19 -2.72 -2.36 -6.51
CA LYS A 19 -3.94 -2.37 -7.32
C LYS A 19 -5.08 -3.07 -6.60
N HIS A 20 -4.80 -4.20 -5.96
CA HIS A 20 -5.78 -4.94 -5.17
C HIS A 20 -6.38 -4.10 -4.05
N VAL A 21 -5.54 -3.50 -3.19
CA VAL A 21 -5.98 -2.67 -2.07
C VAL A 21 -6.82 -1.50 -2.56
N LYS A 22 -6.37 -0.79 -3.59
CA LYS A 22 -7.10 0.36 -4.19
C LYS A 22 -8.46 -0.04 -4.78
N LEU A 23 -8.57 -1.23 -5.36
CA LEU A 23 -9.84 -1.69 -5.91
C LEU A 23 -10.79 -2.14 -4.80
N LYS A 24 -10.29 -2.90 -3.83
CA LYS A 24 -11.05 -3.41 -2.68
C LYS A 24 -11.54 -2.30 -1.77
N SER A 25 -10.78 -1.22 -1.62
CA SER A 25 -11.16 -0.07 -0.79
C SER A 25 -12.49 0.59 -1.18
N LYS A 26 -13.02 0.32 -2.38
CA LYS A 26 -14.31 0.85 -2.83
C LYS A 26 -15.52 0.15 -2.21
N TYR A 27 -15.35 -1.08 -1.73
CA TYR A 27 -16.46 -1.93 -1.30
C TYR A 27 -16.15 -2.76 -0.06
N ASP A 28 -14.92 -2.72 0.45
CA ASP A 28 -14.49 -3.38 1.68
C ASP A 28 -13.94 -2.34 2.68
N PRO A 29 -14.60 -2.15 3.84
CA PRO A 29 -14.20 -1.15 4.83
C PRO A 29 -12.79 -1.36 5.39
N MET A 30 -12.32 -2.59 5.51
CA MET A 30 -10.99 -2.89 6.04
C MET A 30 -9.91 -2.48 5.05
N HIS A 31 -10.11 -2.77 3.76
CA HIS A 31 -9.22 -2.28 2.70
C HIS A 31 -9.33 -0.76 2.52
N MET A 32 -10.49 -0.17 2.80
CA MET A 32 -10.67 1.29 2.81
C MET A 32 -9.82 1.93 3.91
N ALA A 33 -9.89 1.43 5.14
CA ALA A 33 -9.07 1.91 6.25
C ALA A 33 -7.58 1.82 5.89
N PHE A 34 -7.13 0.67 5.41
CA PHE A 34 -5.73 0.47 5.01
C PHE A 34 -5.30 1.39 3.85
N TRP A 35 -6.18 1.60 2.85
CA TRP A 35 -5.92 2.53 1.76
C TRP A 35 -5.81 3.97 2.25
N LEU A 36 -6.66 4.39 3.18
CA LEU A 36 -6.62 5.74 3.77
C LEU A 36 -5.35 5.96 4.58
N GLU A 37 -4.87 4.94 5.31
CA GLU A 37 -3.57 5.00 5.98
C GLU A 37 -2.43 5.24 4.97
N PHE A 38 -2.43 4.51 3.85
CA PHE A 38 -1.45 4.74 2.79
C PHE A 38 -1.60 6.13 2.14
N GLN A 39 -2.82 6.63 1.95
CA GLN A 39 -3.04 7.99 1.45
C GLN A 39 -2.50 9.05 2.43
N LYS A 40 -2.71 8.87 3.72
CA LYS A 40 -2.16 9.74 4.77
C LYS A 40 -0.63 9.70 4.76
N TYR A 41 -0.04 8.51 4.61
CA TYR A 41 1.41 8.33 4.50
C TYR A 41 1.98 9.16 3.35
N ILE A 42 1.44 9.03 2.14
CA ILE A 42 1.96 9.77 0.97
C ILE A 42 1.63 11.28 0.99
N SER A 43 0.70 11.70 1.85
CA SER A 43 0.33 13.12 2.00
C SER A 43 1.36 13.92 2.80
N THR A 44 2.28 13.26 3.49
CA THR A 44 3.38 13.91 4.21
C THR A 44 4.63 13.84 3.34
N PRO A 45 4.92 14.88 2.51
CA PRO A 45 6.07 14.85 1.61
C PRO A 45 7.37 14.76 2.40
N LYS A 46 8.19 13.76 2.09
CA LYS A 46 9.60 13.69 2.50
C LYS A 46 10.46 14.16 1.32
N GLU A 47 11.58 14.84 1.59
CA GLU A 47 12.46 15.40 0.53
C GLU A 47 12.88 14.34 -0.51
N ASP A 48 13.11 13.11 -0.07
CA ASP A 48 13.53 11.99 -0.94
C ASP A 48 12.40 11.36 -1.79
N TRP A 49 11.14 11.77 -1.61
CA TRP A 49 10.01 11.13 -2.29
C TRP A 49 9.75 11.65 -3.69
N ALA A 50 10.37 12.77 -4.08
CA ALA A 50 10.19 13.38 -5.40
C ALA A 50 10.58 12.45 -6.56
N MET A 51 11.46 11.47 -6.32
CA MET A 51 11.92 10.50 -7.31
C MET A 51 11.23 9.13 -7.23
N LEU A 52 10.39 8.90 -6.20
CA LEU A 52 9.78 7.60 -5.97
C LEU A 52 8.45 7.46 -6.70
N THR A 53 8.23 6.29 -7.32
CA THR A 53 6.91 5.99 -7.88
C THR A 53 5.92 5.69 -6.75
N LYS A 54 4.62 5.76 -7.05
CA LYS A 54 3.58 5.36 -6.09
C LYS A 54 3.74 3.91 -5.59
N THR A 55 4.30 3.04 -6.41
CA THR A 55 4.61 1.66 -6.02
C THR A 55 5.78 1.60 -5.04
N ASP A 56 6.80 2.43 -5.24
CA ASP A 56 7.94 2.50 -4.32
C ASP A 56 7.53 3.09 -2.98
N LEU A 57 6.72 4.16 -2.98
CA LEU A 57 6.10 4.68 -1.77
C LEU A 57 5.26 3.63 -1.04
N PHE A 58 4.53 2.80 -1.79
CA PHE A 58 3.77 1.70 -1.20
C PHE A 58 4.66 0.61 -0.61
N ARG A 59 5.81 0.30 -1.24
CA ARG A 59 6.79 -0.64 -0.69
C ARG A 59 7.39 -0.12 0.61
N GLU A 60 7.78 1.15 0.65
CA GLU A 60 8.30 1.77 1.86
C GLU A 60 7.25 1.80 2.97
N PHE A 61 5.99 2.11 2.64
CA PHE A 61 4.88 2.02 3.59
C PHE A 61 4.71 0.61 4.19
N LEU A 62 4.79 -0.44 3.35
CA LEU A 62 4.71 -1.82 3.82
C LEU A 62 5.92 -2.18 4.69
N ARG A 63 7.13 -1.74 4.32
CA ARG A 63 8.36 -1.97 5.07
C ARG A 63 8.33 -1.31 6.44
N GLU A 64 7.93 -0.04 6.53
CA GLU A 64 7.79 0.67 7.82
C GLU A 64 6.76 0.01 8.75
N LYS A 65 5.76 -0.69 8.18
CA LYS A 65 4.78 -1.48 8.95
C LYS A 65 5.22 -2.91 9.26
N GLY A 66 6.40 -3.36 8.82
CA GLY A 66 6.87 -4.75 9.00
C GLY A 66 6.06 -5.77 8.21
N LEU A 67 5.43 -5.35 7.11
CA LEU A 67 4.58 -6.19 6.24
C LEU A 67 5.32 -6.69 5.00
N LEU A 68 6.63 -6.40 4.90
CA LEU A 68 7.50 -6.75 3.79
C LEU A 68 8.91 -7.08 4.27
#